data_AF-A0A4V1UIL2-F1
#
_entry.id   AF-A0A4V1UIL2-F1
#
_cell.length_a   1.000
_cell.length_b   1.000
_cell.length_c   1.000
_cell.angle_alpha   90.00
_cell.angle_beta   90.00
_cell.angle_gamma   90.00
#
_symmetry.space_group_name_H-M   'P 1'
#
loop_
_entity.id
_entity.type
_entity.pdbx_description
1 polymer ?
#
loop_
_entity_poly.entity_id
_entity_poly.type
_entity_poly.pdbx_seq_one_letter_code
_entity_poly.pdbx_strand_id
1 'polypeptide(L)'
;AFRVLAVQGAAPLSAMPYTGSPFVAPSAAARQAAGDFRIDTFRTVDLRNRDELKSQLNAGYPIIFAAVVDYRFQTWSGAQTLGGASGPVLGRHAMVVVGYDDMRGAYRVMNSWGSQWGDRGYAWVSYDRFEAMGTEAYIVFDQKGYSADDAPRDIPADVWTPPSIPAERSSLIVESANPNWIDPMLGIGLRVTGTLAIPPSVQGTAQVVISLNFAGVNIPVVSPDPRFSTPGGQAAFGTPPVRLNGTGFETRWYAFIRYCSLNLPMGTYCVPNPTGYLARSDLIATPVLYVDGFGVAEGQPLPFSLLL
;
A
#
# COMPACT_ATOMS: atom_id res chain seq x y z
N ALA A 1 -15.22 4.50 -16.13
CA ALA A 1 -14.77 3.09 -16.17
C ALA A 1 -15.01 2.38 -14.84
N PHE A 2 -14.44 2.84 -13.72
CA PHE A 2 -14.52 2.11 -12.45
C PHE A 2 -15.94 1.86 -11.93
N ARG A 3 -16.89 2.79 -12.12
CA ARG A 3 -18.31 2.53 -11.81
C ARG A 3 -18.91 1.36 -12.60
N VAL A 4 -18.49 1.17 -13.86
CA VAL A 4 -18.90 0.00 -14.67
C VAL A 4 -18.29 -1.27 -14.08
N LEU A 5 -17.02 -1.23 -13.66
CA LEU A 5 -16.38 -2.37 -13.00
C LEU A 5 -17.06 -2.73 -11.67
N ALA A 6 -17.53 -1.75 -10.90
CA ALA A 6 -18.20 -2.02 -9.64
C ALA A 6 -19.61 -2.61 -9.84
N VAL A 7 -20.38 -2.06 -10.80
CA VAL A 7 -21.78 -2.47 -11.01
C VAL A 7 -21.90 -3.72 -11.90
N GLN A 8 -21.07 -3.82 -12.93
CA GLN A 8 -21.18 -4.83 -13.98
C GLN A 8 -19.97 -5.77 -14.01
N GLY A 9 -18.80 -5.29 -13.59
CA GLY A 9 -17.53 -6.01 -13.67
C GLY A 9 -16.87 -5.92 -15.04
N ALA A 10 -15.85 -6.75 -15.26
CA ALA A 10 -15.12 -6.83 -16.53
C ALA A 10 -15.26 -8.22 -17.15
N ALA A 11 -15.82 -8.28 -18.35
CA ALA A 11 -15.84 -9.55 -19.09
C ALA A 11 -14.39 -9.98 -19.40
N PRO A 12 -14.06 -11.28 -19.25
CA PRO A 12 -12.78 -11.77 -19.69
C PRO A 12 -12.64 -11.60 -21.21
N LEU A 13 -11.41 -11.39 -21.70
CA LEU A 13 -11.14 -11.24 -23.13
C LEU A 13 -11.61 -12.44 -23.97
N SER A 14 -11.74 -13.63 -23.36
CA SER A 14 -12.32 -14.80 -24.03
C SER A 14 -13.81 -14.64 -24.34
N ALA A 15 -14.56 -13.93 -23.49
CA ALA A 15 -15.98 -13.64 -23.67
C ALA A 15 -16.22 -12.35 -24.48
N MET A 16 -15.28 -11.40 -24.46
CA MET A 16 -15.30 -10.17 -25.24
C MET A 16 -13.90 -9.82 -25.76
N PRO A 17 -13.46 -10.42 -26.88
CA PRO A 17 -12.13 -10.14 -27.44
C PRO A 17 -12.00 -8.70 -27.92
N TYR A 18 -10.80 -8.14 -27.79
CA TYR A 18 -10.50 -6.83 -28.36
C TYR A 18 -10.35 -6.94 -29.88
N THR A 19 -11.26 -6.32 -30.64
CA THR A 19 -11.29 -6.37 -32.11
C THR A 19 -10.72 -5.11 -32.77
N GLY A 20 -10.15 -4.18 -31.98
CA GLY A 20 -9.69 -2.88 -32.45
C GLY A 20 -10.81 -1.86 -32.72
N SER A 21 -12.08 -2.25 -32.58
CA SER A 21 -13.23 -1.34 -32.70
C SER A 21 -13.84 -1.05 -31.31
N PRO A 22 -13.96 0.23 -30.90
CA PRO A 22 -14.51 0.59 -29.59
C PRO A 22 -16.04 0.55 -29.55
N PHE A 23 -16.73 0.27 -30.66
CA PHE A 23 -18.18 0.39 -30.78
C PHE A 23 -18.94 -0.95 -30.70
N VAL A 24 -18.26 -2.03 -30.33
CA VAL A 24 -18.91 -3.34 -30.17
C VAL A 24 -19.57 -3.41 -28.79
N ALA A 25 -20.90 -3.47 -28.77
CA ALA A 25 -21.64 -3.65 -27.53
C ALA A 25 -21.45 -5.08 -26.97
N PRO A 26 -21.38 -5.26 -25.63
CA PRO A 26 -21.22 -6.58 -25.04
C PRO A 26 -22.49 -7.43 -25.20
N SER A 27 -22.30 -8.70 -25.55
CA SER A 27 -23.37 -9.71 -25.58
C SER A 27 -23.95 -9.95 -24.18
N ALA A 28 -25.10 -10.62 -24.09
CA ALA A 28 -25.67 -11.01 -22.80
C ALA A 28 -24.71 -11.93 -22.02
N ALA A 29 -24.07 -12.90 -22.71
CA ALA A 29 -23.09 -13.79 -22.11
C ALA A 29 -21.84 -13.04 -21.60
N ALA A 30 -21.35 -12.05 -22.35
CA ALA A 30 -20.22 -11.23 -21.90
C ALA A 30 -20.57 -10.40 -20.66
N ARG A 31 -21.77 -9.81 -20.61
CA ARG A 31 -22.26 -9.09 -19.42
C ARG A 31 -22.44 -10.00 -18.21
N GLN A 32 -22.91 -11.23 -18.42
CA GLN A 32 -23.02 -12.21 -17.34
C GLN A 32 -21.63 -12.61 -16.82
N ALA A 33 -20.70 -12.96 -17.72
CA ALA A 33 -19.33 -13.34 -17.35
C ALA A 33 -18.54 -12.19 -16.68
N ALA A 34 -18.90 -10.93 -16.98
CA ALA A 34 -18.31 -9.77 -16.33
C ALA A 34 -18.61 -9.73 -14.82
N GLY A 35 -19.76 -10.24 -14.39
CA GLY A 35 -20.22 -10.18 -13.01
C GLY A 35 -19.28 -10.85 -12.01
N ASP A 36 -18.54 -11.88 -12.43
CA ASP A 36 -17.57 -12.60 -11.60
C ASP A 36 -16.30 -11.78 -11.33
N PHE A 37 -16.05 -10.72 -12.11
CA PHE A 37 -14.86 -9.87 -12.05
C PHE A 37 -15.23 -8.43 -11.70
N ARG A 38 -16.17 -8.26 -10.76
CA ARG A 38 -16.47 -6.96 -10.18
C ARG A 38 -15.36 -6.52 -9.24
N ILE A 39 -15.12 -5.22 -9.26
CA ILE A 39 -14.31 -4.58 -8.23
C ILE A 39 -15.25 -4.28 -7.05
N ASP A 40 -14.72 -4.31 -5.85
CA ASP A 40 -15.45 -3.83 -4.68
C ASP A 40 -15.57 -2.30 -4.74
N THR A 41 -14.43 -1.63 -4.87
CA THR A 41 -14.39 -0.17 -4.90
C THR A 41 -13.10 0.35 -5.55
N PHE A 42 -13.01 1.67 -5.68
CA PHE A 42 -11.85 2.40 -6.16
C PHE A 42 -11.73 3.72 -5.42
N ARG A 43 -10.51 4.23 -5.25
CA ARG A 43 -10.29 5.55 -4.65
C ARG A 43 -9.22 6.33 -5.38
N THR A 44 -9.26 7.65 -5.23
CA THR A 44 -8.17 8.53 -5.65
C THR A 44 -6.97 8.41 -4.70
N VAL A 45 -5.76 8.57 -5.23
CA VAL A 45 -4.50 8.73 -4.48
C VAL A 45 -3.85 10.05 -4.89
N ASP A 46 -3.07 10.67 -3.99
CA ASP A 46 -2.35 11.90 -4.32
C ASP A 46 -1.09 11.58 -5.14
N LEU A 47 -1.13 11.96 -6.42
CA LEU A 47 -0.01 11.83 -7.36
C LEU A 47 1.28 12.53 -6.91
N ARG A 48 1.19 13.52 -6.01
CA ARG A 48 2.34 14.29 -5.51
C ARG A 48 2.86 13.75 -4.18
N ASN A 49 2.16 12.80 -3.57
CA ASN A 49 2.61 12.13 -2.36
C ASN A 49 3.32 10.81 -2.71
N ARG A 50 4.65 10.87 -2.87
CA ARG A 50 5.47 9.70 -3.23
C ARG A 50 5.34 8.56 -2.22
N ASP A 51 5.24 8.87 -0.94
CA ASP A 51 5.14 7.86 0.12
C ASP A 51 3.80 7.14 0.04
N GLU A 52 2.70 7.85 -0.23
CA GLU A 52 1.40 7.22 -0.49
C GLU A 52 1.50 6.27 -1.69
N LEU A 53 1.98 6.73 -2.84
CA LEU A 53 2.05 5.89 -4.05
C LEU A 53 2.91 4.64 -3.84
N LYS A 54 4.08 4.78 -3.21
CA LYS A 54 4.95 3.64 -2.89
C LYS A 54 4.29 2.67 -1.91
N SER A 55 3.57 3.19 -0.90
CA SER A 55 2.84 2.34 0.05
C SER A 55 1.79 1.48 -0.64
N GLN A 56 1.05 2.03 -1.62
CA GLN A 56 0.04 1.29 -2.38
C GLN A 56 0.67 0.20 -3.25
N LEU A 57 1.75 0.53 -3.96
CA LEU A 57 2.49 -0.43 -4.77
C LEU A 57 3.06 -1.58 -3.93
N ASN A 58 3.61 -1.27 -2.75
CA ASN A 58 4.12 -2.28 -1.81
C ASN A 58 2.99 -3.15 -1.23
N ALA A 59 1.80 -2.59 -1.04
CA ALA A 59 0.61 -3.34 -0.63
C ALA A 59 0.00 -4.19 -1.77
N GLY A 60 0.62 -4.18 -2.97
CA GLY A 60 0.18 -4.96 -4.12
C GLY A 60 -0.92 -4.30 -4.94
N TYR A 61 -1.18 -3.00 -4.75
CA TYR A 61 -2.16 -2.24 -5.52
C TYR A 61 -1.46 -1.42 -6.63
N PRO A 62 -1.62 -1.80 -7.91
CA PRO A 62 -1.20 -0.97 -9.03
C PRO A 62 -1.99 0.34 -9.06
N ILE A 63 -1.35 1.41 -9.53
CA ILE A 63 -1.96 2.74 -9.57
C ILE A 63 -2.35 3.08 -11.00
N ILE A 64 -3.65 3.22 -11.26
CA ILE A 64 -4.13 3.75 -12.54
C ILE A 64 -4.05 5.27 -12.51
N PHE A 65 -3.45 5.90 -13.51
CA PHE A 65 -3.32 7.36 -13.55
C PHE A 65 -3.57 7.93 -14.93
N ALA A 66 -4.08 9.15 -14.98
CA ALA A 66 -4.19 9.93 -16.21
C ALA A 66 -3.06 10.97 -16.28
N ALA A 67 -2.49 11.14 -17.47
CA ALA A 67 -1.38 12.03 -17.72
C ALA A 67 -1.53 12.83 -19.01
N VAL A 68 -0.93 14.02 -19.04
CA VAL A 68 -0.69 14.79 -20.26
C VAL A 68 0.58 14.29 -20.92
N VAL A 69 0.47 13.77 -22.15
CA VAL A 69 1.60 13.19 -22.90
C VAL A 69 2.09 14.14 -23.98
N ASP A 70 3.40 14.22 -24.13
CA ASP A 70 4.07 15.01 -25.16
C ASP A 70 4.73 14.12 -26.22
N TYR A 71 5.33 14.77 -27.22
CA TYR A 71 6.05 14.09 -28.29
C TYR A 71 7.16 13.17 -27.76
N ARG A 72 7.93 13.61 -26.76
CA ARG A 72 8.98 12.78 -26.13
C ARG A 72 8.42 11.48 -25.55
N PHE A 73 7.27 11.55 -24.89
CA PHE A 73 6.59 10.38 -24.36
C PHE A 73 6.12 9.46 -25.49
N GLN A 74 5.50 10.01 -26.54
CA GLN A 74 5.00 9.22 -27.66
C GLN A 74 6.12 8.45 -28.37
N THR A 75 7.25 9.09 -28.62
CA THR A 75 8.39 8.48 -29.32
C THR A 75 9.37 7.77 -28.38
N TRP A 76 9.01 7.58 -27.10
CA TRP A 76 9.91 6.98 -26.13
C TRP A 76 10.25 5.53 -26.48
N SER A 77 11.53 5.17 -26.34
CA SER A 77 12.04 3.83 -26.60
C SER A 77 13.19 3.48 -25.65
N GLY A 78 13.27 2.22 -25.24
CA GLY A 78 14.38 1.72 -24.43
C GLY A 78 14.16 1.79 -22.92
N ALA A 79 15.14 1.24 -22.18
CA ALA A 79 15.04 0.96 -20.74
C ALA A 79 15.60 2.07 -19.82
N GLN A 80 16.00 3.21 -20.40
CA GLN A 80 16.44 4.37 -19.63
C GLN A 80 15.27 5.03 -18.91
N THR A 81 15.59 5.90 -17.94
CA THR A 81 14.57 6.71 -17.26
C THR A 81 14.13 7.86 -18.16
N LEU A 82 12.84 7.88 -18.49
CA LEU A 82 12.16 9.01 -19.11
C LEU A 82 12.04 10.15 -18.08
N GLY A 83 12.92 11.13 -18.23
CA GLY A 83 12.83 12.43 -17.56
C GLY A 83 12.53 13.55 -18.55
N GLY A 84 12.06 14.68 -18.00
CA GLY A 84 11.81 15.93 -18.72
C GLY A 84 10.67 15.87 -19.75
N ALA A 85 10.17 17.04 -20.13
CA ALA A 85 9.27 17.21 -21.27
C ALA A 85 10.08 17.53 -22.53
N SER A 86 9.60 17.13 -23.70
CA SER A 86 10.10 17.70 -24.97
C SER A 86 9.09 17.56 -26.10
N GLY A 87 9.04 18.61 -26.94
CA GLY A 87 8.08 18.75 -28.03
C GLY A 87 6.67 19.13 -27.56
N PRO A 88 5.70 19.18 -28.50
CA PRO A 88 4.34 19.59 -28.20
C PRO A 88 3.60 18.57 -27.31
N VAL A 89 2.63 19.07 -26.53
CA VAL A 89 1.62 18.23 -25.90
C VAL A 89 0.74 17.62 -27.00
N LEU A 90 0.57 16.31 -26.95
CA LEU A 90 -0.18 15.54 -27.95
C LEU A 90 -1.55 15.12 -27.46
N GLY A 91 -1.75 15.06 -26.15
CA GLY A 91 -3.05 14.75 -25.59
C GLY A 91 -2.99 14.28 -24.15
N ARG A 92 -4.06 13.61 -23.74
CA ARG A 92 -4.20 12.97 -22.43
C ARG A 92 -4.29 11.45 -22.62
N HIS A 93 -3.69 10.71 -21.70
CA HIS A 93 -3.62 9.25 -21.74
C HIS A 93 -3.75 8.66 -20.35
N ALA A 94 -4.31 7.45 -20.24
CA ALA A 94 -4.45 6.72 -18.98
C ALA A 94 -3.58 5.45 -19.00
N MET A 95 -2.84 5.22 -17.92
CA MET A 95 -1.82 4.17 -17.81
C MET A 95 -1.78 3.62 -16.38
N VAL A 96 -0.92 2.62 -16.13
CA VAL A 96 -0.82 1.95 -14.83
C VAL A 96 0.62 1.99 -14.32
N VAL A 97 0.83 2.41 -13.07
CA VAL A 97 2.10 2.22 -12.34
C VAL A 97 2.08 0.84 -11.70
N VAL A 98 3.13 0.07 -11.96
CA VAL A 98 3.26 -1.33 -11.52
C VAL A 98 4.47 -1.58 -10.62
N GLY A 99 5.21 -0.53 -10.28
CA GLY A 99 6.36 -0.61 -9.40
C GLY A 99 7.16 0.69 -9.37
N TYR A 100 8.25 0.70 -8.63
CA TYR A 100 9.19 1.82 -8.52
C TYR A 100 10.61 1.32 -8.26
N ASP A 101 11.59 2.18 -8.48
CA ASP A 101 13.00 1.93 -8.17
C ASP A 101 13.63 3.24 -7.68
N ASP A 102 13.96 3.30 -6.39
CA ASP A 102 14.53 4.48 -5.75
C ASP A 102 15.97 4.77 -6.16
N MET A 103 16.75 3.75 -6.56
CA MET A 103 18.08 3.99 -7.12
C MET A 103 17.99 4.68 -8.49
N ARG A 104 16.90 4.42 -9.22
CA ARG A 104 16.59 5.10 -10.49
C ARG A 104 15.84 6.43 -10.31
N GLY A 105 15.22 6.64 -9.15
CA GLY A 105 14.30 7.76 -8.91
C GLY A 105 13.09 7.74 -9.84
N ALA A 106 12.51 6.55 -10.10
CA ALA A 106 11.52 6.38 -11.16
C ALA A 106 10.42 5.36 -10.83
N TYR A 107 9.21 5.61 -11.35
CA TYR A 107 8.10 4.66 -11.39
C TYR A 107 8.19 3.78 -12.64
N ARG A 108 7.82 2.51 -12.52
CA ARG A 108 7.62 1.60 -13.66
C ARG A 108 6.18 1.73 -14.14
N VAL A 109 6.01 2.28 -15.34
CA VAL A 109 4.71 2.50 -15.97
C VAL A 109 4.47 1.46 -17.06
N MET A 110 3.33 0.79 -17.00
CA MET A 110 2.80 -0.08 -18.05
C MET A 110 1.91 0.75 -18.98
N ASN A 111 2.15 0.63 -20.29
CA ASN A 111 1.39 1.32 -21.32
C ASN A 111 0.59 0.31 -22.17
N SER A 112 -0.33 0.82 -22.99
CA SER A 112 -1.27 0.05 -23.81
C SER A 112 -1.05 0.26 -25.32
N TRP A 113 0.16 0.61 -25.75
CA TRP A 113 0.52 0.84 -27.17
C TRP A 113 1.34 -0.31 -27.80
N GLY A 114 1.23 -1.50 -27.20
CA GLY A 114 1.94 -2.69 -27.65
C GLY A 114 3.39 -2.77 -27.18
N SER A 115 4.00 -3.93 -27.40
CA SER A 115 5.34 -4.25 -26.89
C SER A 115 6.48 -3.55 -27.63
N GLN A 116 6.23 -2.97 -28.80
CA GLN A 116 7.25 -2.24 -29.55
C GLN A 116 7.52 -0.84 -29.00
N TRP A 117 6.59 -0.31 -28.19
CA TRP A 117 6.77 0.99 -27.56
C TRP A 117 7.60 0.89 -26.27
N GLY A 118 8.47 1.88 -26.02
CA GLY A 118 9.25 1.96 -24.79
C GLY A 118 10.21 0.78 -24.58
N ASP A 119 10.24 0.25 -23.37
CA ASP A 119 10.90 -0.98 -22.97
C ASP A 119 9.87 -2.10 -22.87
N ARG A 120 9.60 -2.74 -24.01
CA ARG A 120 8.66 -3.87 -24.12
C ARG A 120 7.23 -3.55 -23.69
N GLY A 121 6.75 -2.35 -23.99
CA GLY A 121 5.42 -1.85 -23.59
C GLY A 121 5.40 -1.07 -22.26
N TYR A 122 6.56 -0.82 -21.67
CA TYR A 122 6.71 -0.11 -20.41
C TYR A 122 7.67 1.08 -20.53
N ALA A 123 7.67 1.94 -19.52
CA ALA A 123 8.70 2.95 -19.34
C ALA A 123 9.09 3.07 -17.86
N TRP A 124 10.34 3.44 -17.62
CA TRP A 124 10.74 4.03 -16.34
C TRP A 124 10.50 5.53 -16.45
N VAL A 125 9.62 6.10 -15.64
CA VAL A 125 9.30 7.53 -15.66
C VAL A 125 9.83 8.14 -14.37
N SER A 126 10.68 9.17 -14.45
CA SER A 126 11.23 9.79 -13.24
C SER A 126 10.11 10.34 -12.36
N TYR A 127 10.30 10.37 -11.04
CA TYR A 127 9.28 10.87 -10.10
C TYR A 127 8.82 12.28 -10.46
N ASP A 128 9.76 13.18 -10.73
CA ASP A 128 9.44 14.57 -11.10
C ASP A 128 8.65 14.64 -12.42
N ARG A 129 8.99 13.79 -13.39
CA ARG A 129 8.26 13.73 -14.67
C ARG A 129 6.85 13.20 -14.46
N PHE A 130 6.70 12.15 -13.65
CA PHE A 130 5.41 11.57 -13.31
C PHE A 130 4.49 12.58 -12.62
N GLU A 131 5.00 13.32 -11.64
CA GLU A 131 4.27 14.38 -10.95
C GLU A 131 3.85 15.49 -11.91
N ALA A 132 4.76 15.95 -12.76
CA ALA A 132 4.50 17.01 -13.72
C ALA A 132 3.47 16.62 -14.80
N MET A 133 3.47 15.36 -15.25
CA MET A 133 2.56 14.91 -16.30
C MET A 133 1.22 14.40 -15.75
N GLY A 134 1.19 13.86 -14.53
CA GLY A 134 0.02 13.27 -13.91
C GLY A 134 -1.05 14.30 -13.55
N THR A 135 -2.31 13.93 -13.77
CA THR A 135 -3.48 14.79 -13.51
C THR A 135 -4.45 14.18 -12.51
N GLU A 136 -4.59 12.86 -12.47
CA GLU A 136 -5.37 12.12 -11.48
C GLU A 136 -4.82 10.69 -11.35
N ALA A 137 -4.96 10.07 -10.18
CA ALA A 137 -4.59 8.68 -9.96
C ALA A 137 -5.56 7.97 -9.03
N TYR A 138 -5.64 6.66 -9.21
CA TYR A 138 -6.58 5.77 -8.56
C TYR A 138 -5.95 4.43 -8.23
N ILE A 139 -6.46 3.80 -7.19
CA ILE A 139 -6.27 2.37 -6.93
C ILE A 139 -7.65 1.69 -6.90
N VAL A 140 -7.64 0.38 -7.13
CA VAL A 140 -8.85 -0.46 -7.25
C VAL A 140 -8.72 -1.64 -6.31
N PHE A 141 -9.83 -2.00 -5.66
CA PHE A 141 -9.94 -3.13 -4.74
C PHE A 141 -10.84 -4.19 -5.34
N ASP A 142 -10.36 -5.43 -5.39
CA ASP A 142 -11.14 -6.56 -5.90
C ASP A 142 -12.22 -6.99 -4.91
N GLN A 143 -13.37 -7.42 -5.43
CA GLN A 143 -14.41 -8.02 -4.60
C GLN A 143 -14.01 -9.43 -4.17
N LYS A 144 -13.82 -9.65 -2.86
CA LYS A 144 -13.52 -11.00 -2.32
C LYS A 144 -14.80 -11.83 -2.17
N GLY A 145 -14.85 -13.00 -2.83
CA GLY A 145 -15.79 -14.09 -2.52
C GLY A 145 -17.17 -14.01 -3.18
N TYR A 146 -17.24 -13.92 -4.52
CA TYR A 146 -18.51 -13.91 -5.25
C TYR A 146 -19.24 -15.26 -5.20
N SER A 147 -20.55 -15.26 -4.93
CA SER A 147 -21.48 -16.35 -5.21
C SER A 147 -22.56 -15.86 -6.19
N ALA A 148 -22.92 -16.69 -7.17
CA ALA A 148 -23.86 -16.35 -8.25
C ALA A 148 -25.29 -16.02 -7.77
N ASP A 149 -25.62 -16.28 -6.50
CA ASP A 149 -26.91 -15.98 -5.88
C ASP A 149 -27.00 -14.56 -5.28
N ASP A 150 -25.89 -13.81 -5.24
CA ASP A 150 -25.91 -12.41 -4.83
C ASP A 150 -26.50 -11.56 -5.97
N ALA A 151 -27.78 -11.17 -5.84
CA ALA A 151 -28.41 -10.15 -6.69
C ALA A 151 -27.51 -8.90 -6.84
N PRO A 152 -27.67 -8.07 -7.90
CA PRO A 152 -26.96 -6.80 -7.98
C PRO A 152 -27.24 -6.05 -6.68
N ARG A 153 -26.25 -5.97 -5.79
CA ARG A 153 -26.37 -5.11 -4.63
C ARG A 153 -26.48 -3.73 -5.23
N ASP A 154 -27.62 -3.07 -5.02
CA ASP A 154 -27.68 -1.61 -5.12
C ASP A 154 -26.51 -1.14 -4.27
N ILE A 155 -25.41 -0.74 -4.91
CA ILE A 155 -24.29 -0.13 -4.21
C ILE A 155 -24.88 1.18 -3.72
N PRO A 156 -25.24 1.30 -2.43
CA PRO A 156 -25.60 2.60 -1.89
C PRO A 156 -24.37 3.49 -2.15
N ALA A 157 -24.58 4.78 -2.40
CA ALA A 157 -23.47 5.74 -2.57
C ALA A 157 -22.48 5.79 -1.38
N ASP A 158 -22.76 4.99 -0.36
CA ASP A 158 -22.27 4.94 1.01
C ASP A 158 -21.53 3.62 1.34
N VAL A 159 -21.43 2.65 0.42
CA VAL A 159 -20.67 1.41 0.70
C VAL A 159 -19.20 1.57 0.26
N TRP A 160 -18.35 1.72 1.29
CA TRP A 160 -16.88 1.84 1.27
C TRP A 160 -16.32 3.17 0.79
N THR A 161 -16.76 4.24 1.46
CA THR A 161 -15.90 5.40 1.71
C THR A 161 -14.64 4.94 2.48
N PRO A 162 -13.46 5.55 2.27
CA PRO A 162 -12.40 5.52 3.27
C PRO A 162 -13.03 5.76 4.65
N PRO A 163 -12.53 5.17 5.73
CA PRO A 163 -13.04 5.48 7.05
C PRO A 163 -13.07 7.01 7.17
N SER A 164 -14.25 7.52 7.49
CA SER A 164 -14.62 8.94 7.33
C SER A 164 -13.56 9.89 7.92
N ILE A 165 -13.48 11.17 7.53
CA ILE A 165 -12.63 12.21 8.18
C ILE A 165 -12.50 12.04 9.72
N PRO A 166 -13.55 11.64 10.47
CA PRO A 166 -13.43 11.17 11.85
C PRO A 166 -12.28 10.20 12.18
N ALA A 167 -11.96 9.21 11.36
CA ALA A 167 -10.86 8.27 11.59
C ALA A 167 -9.48 8.93 11.54
N GLU A 168 -9.31 10.01 10.77
CA GLU A 168 -8.09 10.85 10.83
C GLU A 168 -7.98 11.61 12.15
N ARG A 169 -9.08 11.75 12.91
CA ARG A 169 -9.10 12.31 14.27
C ARG A 169 -8.80 11.25 15.35
N SER A 170 -8.51 10.01 14.95
CA SER A 170 -8.09 8.99 15.90
C SER A 170 -6.78 9.40 16.56
N SER A 171 -6.70 9.22 17.87
CA SER A 171 -5.47 9.45 18.61
C SER A 171 -4.72 8.14 18.76
N LEU A 172 -3.54 8.05 18.16
CA LEU A 172 -2.61 6.93 18.31
C LEU A 172 -1.35 7.43 19.03
N ILE A 173 -1.17 6.99 20.27
CA ILE A 173 -0.04 7.38 21.09
C ILE A 173 0.78 6.15 21.40
N VAL A 174 2.08 6.20 21.10
CA VAL A 174 3.05 5.23 21.63
C VAL A 174 3.52 5.78 22.97
N GLU A 175 3.34 5.00 24.03
CA GLU A 175 3.76 5.38 25.38
C GLU A 175 5.18 4.90 25.69
N SER A 176 5.52 3.68 25.26
CA SER A 176 6.82 3.10 25.57
C SER A 176 7.24 2.02 24.58
N ALA A 177 8.56 1.92 24.39
CA ALA A 177 9.23 0.79 23.78
C ALA A 177 10.01 0.08 24.89
N ASN A 178 9.69 -1.18 25.16
CA ASN A 178 10.26 -1.98 26.25
C ASN A 178 11.11 -3.10 25.66
N PRO A 179 12.43 -2.91 25.57
CA PRO A 179 13.36 -3.94 25.18
C PRO A 179 13.38 -5.09 26.18
N ASN A 180 13.80 -6.27 25.73
CA ASN A 180 14.08 -7.45 26.53
C ASN A 180 12.84 -7.99 27.27
N TRP A 181 11.67 -7.72 26.72
CA TRP A 181 10.42 -8.27 27.21
C TRP A 181 10.36 -9.77 26.91
N ILE A 182 9.91 -10.56 27.89
CA ILE A 182 9.76 -12.01 27.75
C ILE A 182 8.29 -12.31 27.44
N ASP A 183 8.03 -12.76 26.22
CA ASP A 183 6.74 -13.31 25.81
C ASP A 183 6.74 -14.84 26.01
N PRO A 184 5.73 -15.44 26.68
CA PRO A 184 5.70 -16.87 26.96
C PRO A 184 5.71 -17.77 25.71
N MET A 185 5.23 -17.27 24.56
CA MET A 185 5.13 -18.04 23.31
C MET A 185 6.23 -17.67 22.32
N LEU A 186 6.62 -16.40 22.26
CA LEU A 186 7.52 -15.87 21.23
C LEU A 186 8.96 -15.64 21.72
N GLY A 187 9.19 -15.76 23.03
CA GLY A 187 10.50 -15.61 23.66
C GLY A 187 10.85 -14.16 23.96
N ILE A 188 12.14 -13.83 23.98
CA ILE A 188 12.63 -12.48 24.26
C ILE A 188 12.49 -11.56 23.04
N GLY A 189 12.04 -10.32 23.26
CA GLY A 189 11.85 -9.35 22.19
C GLY A 189 11.56 -7.94 22.67
N LEU A 190 11.09 -7.13 21.72
CA LEU A 190 10.66 -5.76 21.93
C LEU A 190 9.14 -5.73 22.09
N ARG A 191 8.67 -5.12 23.17
CA ARG A 191 7.25 -4.81 23.40
C ARG A 191 7.01 -3.32 23.31
N VAL A 192 6.22 -2.89 22.34
CA VAL A 192 5.76 -1.50 22.20
C VAL A 192 4.36 -1.38 22.77
N THR A 193 4.10 -0.37 23.60
CA THR A 193 2.78 -0.13 24.20
C THR A 193 2.29 1.27 23.90
N GLY A 194 0.97 1.44 23.95
CA GLY A 194 0.38 2.74 23.75
C GLY A 194 -1.11 2.77 24.03
N THR A 195 -1.71 3.92 23.71
CA THR A 195 -3.15 4.14 23.74
C THR A 195 -3.68 4.41 22.34
N LEU A 196 -4.91 3.98 22.11
CA LEU A 196 -5.64 4.19 20.88
C LEU A 196 -7.02 4.70 21.25
N ALA A 197 -7.40 5.86 20.73
CA ALA A 197 -8.75 6.39 20.79
C ALA A 197 -9.27 6.58 19.36
N ILE A 198 -10.40 5.95 19.06
CA ILE A 198 -11.10 6.06 17.79
C ILE A 198 -12.46 6.69 18.07
N PRO A 199 -12.82 7.78 17.36
CA PRO A 199 -14.08 8.46 17.62
C PRO A 199 -15.30 7.59 17.23
N PRO A 200 -16.49 7.93 17.78
CA PRO A 200 -17.75 7.38 17.28
C PRO A 200 -17.90 7.59 15.78
N SER A 201 -18.77 6.80 15.14
CA SER A 201 -18.99 6.67 13.68
C SER A 201 -17.99 5.81 12.89
N VAL A 202 -16.80 5.52 13.43
CA VAL A 202 -15.85 4.60 12.77
C VAL A 202 -16.25 3.14 13.04
N GLN A 203 -16.46 2.38 11.96
CA GLN A 203 -16.79 0.96 11.97
C GLN A 203 -15.69 0.16 11.26
N GLY A 204 -15.75 -1.17 11.33
CA GLY A 204 -14.81 -2.05 10.62
C GLY A 204 -13.85 -2.77 11.57
N THR A 205 -12.61 -2.97 11.13
CA THR A 205 -11.57 -3.70 11.88
C THR A 205 -10.33 -2.83 12.06
N ALA A 206 -10.00 -2.47 13.29
CA ALA A 206 -8.81 -1.70 13.63
C ALA A 206 -7.60 -2.59 13.93
N GLN A 207 -6.42 -2.16 13.51
CA GLN A 207 -5.15 -2.75 13.87
C GLN A 207 -4.08 -1.66 14.00
N VAL A 208 -3.28 -1.69 15.07
CA VAL A 208 -2.08 -0.85 15.16
C VAL A 208 -0.90 -1.63 14.61
N VAL A 209 -0.15 -1.04 13.68
CA VAL A 209 1.07 -1.62 13.12
C VAL A 209 2.23 -0.69 13.41
N ILE A 210 3.34 -1.25 13.87
CA ILE A 210 4.58 -0.56 14.18
C ILE A 210 5.62 -0.94 13.14
N SER A 211 6.21 0.03 12.46
CA SER A 211 7.39 -0.15 11.61
C SER A 211 8.63 0.37 12.31
N LEU A 212 9.78 -0.26 12.05
CA LEU A 212 11.07 0.12 12.67
C LEU A 212 12.06 0.69 11.66
N ASN A 213 12.68 1.82 12.02
CA ASN A 213 13.80 2.42 11.30
C ASN A 213 14.99 2.64 12.25
N PHE A 214 16.21 2.68 11.73
CA PHE A 214 17.38 3.17 12.45
C PHE A 214 17.27 4.68 12.67
N ALA A 215 17.48 5.12 13.91
CA ALA A 215 17.40 6.53 14.28
C ALA A 215 18.48 7.36 13.57
N GLY A 216 18.15 8.59 13.18
CA GLY A 216 19.08 9.54 12.56
C GLY A 216 19.38 9.31 11.08
N VAL A 217 19.10 8.13 10.53
CA VAL A 217 19.35 7.80 9.12
C VAL A 217 18.11 7.33 8.35
N ASN A 218 16.97 7.12 9.05
CA ASN A 218 15.69 6.68 8.48
C ASN A 218 15.79 5.43 7.57
N ILE A 219 16.75 4.55 7.86
CA ILE A 219 16.93 3.28 7.15
C ILE A 219 16.01 2.23 7.79
N PRO A 220 15.23 1.45 7.02
CA PRO A 220 14.37 0.42 7.57
C PRO A 220 15.20 -0.67 8.26
N VAL A 221 14.77 -1.07 9.47
CA VAL A 221 15.23 -2.32 10.06
C VAL A 221 14.59 -3.44 9.24
N VAL A 222 15.38 -4.39 8.75
CA VAL A 222 14.86 -5.51 7.95
C VAL A 222 14.41 -6.62 8.87
N SER A 223 13.34 -7.33 8.51
CA SER A 223 12.96 -8.58 9.17
C SER A 223 13.14 -9.77 8.21
N PRO A 224 13.85 -10.83 8.61
CA PRO A 224 13.91 -12.07 7.85
C PRO A 224 12.67 -12.96 8.06
N ASP A 225 11.77 -12.61 8.97
CA ASP A 225 10.54 -13.36 9.26
C ASP A 225 9.36 -12.70 8.53
N PRO A 226 8.76 -13.33 7.50
CA PRO A 226 7.67 -12.74 6.73
C PRO A 226 6.44 -12.36 7.55
N ARG A 227 6.27 -12.95 8.75
CA ARG A 227 5.16 -12.60 9.67
C ARG A 227 5.37 -11.27 10.38
N PHE A 228 6.60 -10.80 10.40
CA PHE A 228 7.05 -9.57 11.05
C PHE A 228 7.68 -8.61 10.05
N SER A 229 7.30 -8.71 8.78
CA SER A 229 7.80 -7.84 7.73
C SER A 229 6.67 -7.26 6.89
N THR A 230 6.85 -6.03 6.42
CA THR A 230 6.09 -5.53 5.26
C THR A 230 6.45 -6.33 4.00
N PRO A 231 5.68 -6.22 2.90
CA PRO A 231 6.07 -6.80 1.62
C PRO A 231 7.44 -6.33 1.11
N GLY A 232 7.88 -5.13 1.52
CA GLY A 232 9.22 -4.59 1.23
C GLY A 232 10.33 -5.10 2.16
N GLY A 233 10.04 -6.03 3.07
CA GLY A 233 11.01 -6.63 3.99
C GLY A 233 11.35 -5.78 5.23
N GLN A 234 10.75 -4.61 5.38
CA GLN A 234 10.90 -3.80 6.59
C GLN A 234 10.23 -4.49 7.77
N ALA A 235 10.89 -4.51 8.94
CA ALA A 235 10.34 -5.03 10.17
C ALA A 235 9.07 -4.27 10.56
N ALA A 236 7.96 -5.00 10.60
CA ALA A 236 6.65 -4.50 10.97
C ALA A 236 5.90 -5.52 11.83
N PHE A 237 5.24 -5.05 12.87
CA PHE A 237 4.53 -5.90 13.83
C PHE A 237 3.36 -5.14 14.42
N GLY A 238 2.28 -5.82 14.79
CA GLY A 238 1.06 -5.15 15.17
C GLY A 238 0.25 -5.84 16.24
N THR A 239 -0.82 -5.19 16.65
CA THR A 239 -1.83 -5.76 17.52
C THR A 239 -2.63 -6.84 16.78
N PRO A 240 -3.32 -7.74 17.49
CA PRO A 240 -4.45 -8.44 16.90
C PRO A 240 -5.48 -7.43 16.37
N PRO A 241 -6.19 -7.73 15.26
CA PRO A 241 -7.27 -6.88 14.78
C PRO A 241 -8.44 -6.84 15.78
N VAL A 242 -9.04 -5.66 15.95
CA VAL A 242 -10.18 -5.43 16.86
C VAL A 242 -11.37 -4.90 16.06
N ARG A 243 -12.56 -5.46 16.30
CA ARG A 243 -13.79 -5.04 15.63
C ARG A 243 -14.33 -3.74 16.23
N LEU A 244 -14.66 -2.79 15.36
CA LEU A 244 -15.28 -1.50 15.69
C LEU A 244 -16.76 -1.52 15.33
N ASN A 245 -17.59 -1.02 16.26
CA ASN A 245 -19.05 -1.00 16.12
C ASN A 245 -19.63 0.42 15.98
N GLY A 246 -18.80 1.44 15.73
CA GLY A 246 -19.28 2.82 15.53
C GLY A 246 -19.59 3.60 16.80
N THR A 247 -19.42 3.02 17.99
CA THR A 247 -19.74 3.66 19.29
C THR A 247 -18.59 4.48 19.88
N GLY A 248 -17.46 4.56 19.19
CA GLY A 248 -16.19 5.01 19.76
C GLY A 248 -15.48 3.87 20.48
N PHE A 249 -14.15 3.92 20.48
CA PHE A 249 -13.31 2.85 21.00
C PHE A 249 -12.05 3.45 21.62
N GLU A 250 -11.82 3.14 22.89
CA GLU A 250 -10.58 3.51 23.59
C GLU A 250 -9.97 2.26 24.20
N THR A 251 -8.68 2.06 23.97
CA THR A 251 -7.96 0.94 24.57
C THR A 251 -6.50 1.27 24.80
N ARG A 252 -5.90 0.54 25.74
CA ARG A 252 -4.46 0.31 25.72
C ARG A 252 -4.15 -0.86 24.79
N TRP A 253 -3.03 -0.77 24.11
CA TRP A 253 -2.59 -1.79 23.17
C TRP A 253 -1.11 -2.11 23.38
N TYR A 254 -0.71 -3.29 22.94
CA TYR A 254 0.70 -3.62 22.79
C TYR A 254 0.92 -4.40 21.51
N ALA A 255 2.08 -4.19 20.91
CA ALA A 255 2.60 -4.98 19.80
C ALA A 255 3.95 -5.58 20.23
N PHE A 256 4.23 -6.80 19.79
CA PHE A 256 5.44 -7.51 20.15
C PHE A 256 6.16 -8.03 18.90
N ILE A 257 7.49 -7.87 18.88
CA ILE A 257 8.36 -8.50 17.89
C ILE A 257 9.52 -9.16 18.60
N ARG A 258 9.76 -10.43 18.27
CA ARG A 258 10.88 -11.19 18.81
C ARG A 258 12.19 -10.72 18.16
N TYR A 259 13.28 -10.71 18.93
CA TYR A 259 14.55 -10.22 18.39
C TYR A 259 15.11 -11.06 17.24
N CYS A 260 14.79 -12.34 17.18
CA CYS A 260 15.19 -13.19 16.06
C CYS A 260 14.52 -12.81 14.73
N SER A 261 13.45 -12.02 14.80
CA SER A 261 12.76 -11.47 13.63
C SER A 261 13.31 -10.09 13.27
N LEU A 262 14.38 -9.61 13.91
CA LEU A 262 15.03 -8.35 13.56
C LEU A 262 16.44 -8.61 13.01
N ASN A 263 16.74 -8.02 11.86
CA ASN A 263 18.09 -7.98 11.32
C ASN A 263 18.79 -6.71 11.81
N LEU A 264 19.38 -6.77 13.01
CA LEU A 264 20.12 -5.67 13.63
C LEU A 264 21.64 -5.92 13.53
N PRO A 265 22.44 -4.87 13.27
CA PRO A 265 23.90 -4.99 13.27
C PRO A 265 24.41 -5.44 14.64
N MET A 266 24.99 -6.64 14.67
CA MET A 266 25.69 -7.28 15.80
C MET A 266 24.88 -7.52 17.08
N GLY A 267 23.61 -7.94 16.96
CA GLY A 267 22.80 -8.32 18.12
C GLY A 267 21.76 -9.42 17.84
N THR A 268 22.03 -10.34 16.91
CA THR A 268 21.10 -11.44 16.62
C THR A 268 21.10 -12.42 17.79
N TYR A 269 20.19 -12.25 18.75
CA TYR A 269 20.07 -13.07 19.98
C TYR A 269 19.73 -14.56 19.73
N CYS A 270 19.83 -15.04 18.49
CA CYS A 270 19.52 -16.41 18.07
C CYS A 270 20.69 -17.16 17.43
N VAL A 271 21.91 -16.65 17.55
CA VAL A 271 23.10 -17.50 17.39
C VAL A 271 23.39 -18.23 18.71
N PRO A 272 23.74 -19.53 18.70
CA PRO A 272 23.98 -20.34 19.91
C PRO A 272 25.14 -19.88 20.82
N ASN A 273 25.81 -18.76 20.54
CA ASN A 273 26.90 -18.24 21.35
C ASN A 273 27.14 -16.75 21.00
N PRO A 274 26.40 -15.80 21.60
CA PRO A 274 26.64 -14.38 21.36
C PRO A 274 27.94 -13.96 22.10
N THR A 275 29.09 -14.30 21.53
CA THR A 275 30.37 -13.74 21.98
C THR A 275 30.54 -12.37 21.34
N GLY A 276 30.49 -11.32 22.16
CA GLY A 276 31.11 -10.03 21.84
C GLY A 276 30.17 -8.84 21.87
N TYR A 277 30.33 -8.04 22.93
CA TYR A 277 29.92 -6.64 23.10
C TYR A 277 28.42 -6.34 23.08
N LEU A 278 27.96 -5.66 24.15
CA LEU A 278 26.64 -5.01 24.16
C LEU A 278 26.56 -4.07 22.95
N ALA A 279 25.74 -4.42 21.97
CA ALA A 279 25.56 -3.62 20.77
C ALA A 279 24.37 -2.69 20.98
N ARG A 280 24.63 -1.38 20.94
CA ARG A 280 23.58 -0.37 20.99
C ARG A 280 23.04 -0.11 19.59
N SER A 281 21.76 -0.40 19.38
CA SER A 281 21.02 0.01 18.18
C SER A 281 20.03 1.10 18.55
N ASP A 282 20.21 2.30 17.98
CA ASP A 282 19.24 3.39 18.13
C ASP A 282 18.18 3.27 17.04
N LEU A 283 16.93 3.14 17.45
CA LEU A 283 15.79 2.86 16.59
C LEU A 283 14.69 3.89 16.78
N ILE A 284 13.79 3.96 15.81
CA ILE A 284 12.53 4.72 15.86
C ILE A 284 11.40 3.74 15.56
N ALA A 285 10.41 3.69 16.45
CA ALA A 285 9.16 2.97 16.24
C ALA A 285 8.11 3.93 15.69
N THR A 286 7.63 3.68 14.48
CA THR A 286 6.60 4.48 13.82
C THR A 286 5.27 3.73 13.83
N PRO A 287 4.27 4.22 14.59
CA PRO A 287 2.97 3.59 14.69
C PRO A 287 2.01 4.09 13.59
N VAL A 288 1.26 3.18 12.99
CA VAL A 288 0.19 3.49 12.04
C VAL A 288 -1.07 2.72 12.44
N LEU A 289 -2.19 3.42 12.57
CA LEU A 289 -3.51 2.82 12.73
C LEU A 289 -4.02 2.42 11.36
N TYR A 290 -4.37 1.14 11.22
CA TYR A 290 -5.08 0.60 10.09
C TYR A 290 -6.54 0.36 10.45
N VAL A 291 -7.48 0.77 9.60
CA VAL A 291 -8.90 0.38 9.67
C VAL A 291 -9.26 -0.31 8.36
N ASP A 292 -9.69 -1.56 8.45
CA ASP A 292 -9.96 -2.44 7.29
C ASP A 292 -8.80 -2.53 6.29
N GLY A 293 -7.57 -2.46 6.81
CA GLY A 293 -6.35 -2.51 5.99
C GLY A 293 -5.92 -1.17 5.38
N PHE A 294 -6.60 -0.06 5.70
CA PHE A 294 -6.21 1.29 5.30
C PHE A 294 -5.48 2.02 6.42
N GLY A 295 -4.30 2.59 6.16
CA GLY A 295 -3.62 3.48 7.11
C GLY A 295 -4.39 4.80 7.24
N VAL A 296 -4.86 5.13 8.44
CA VAL A 296 -5.79 6.26 8.68
C VAL A 296 -5.28 7.30 9.65
N ALA A 297 -4.32 6.94 10.50
CA ALA A 297 -3.69 7.86 11.43
C ALA A 297 -2.27 7.38 11.74
N GLU A 298 -1.32 8.29 11.70
CA GLU A 298 0.05 8.05 12.16
C GLU A 298 0.19 8.60 13.58
N GLY A 299 0.76 7.80 14.47
CA GLY A 299 1.16 8.30 15.79
C GLY A 299 2.56 8.89 15.75
N GLN A 300 2.91 9.64 16.79
CA GLN A 300 4.26 10.22 16.89
C GLN A 300 5.32 9.10 16.95
N PRO A 301 6.36 9.15 16.09
CA PRO A 301 7.44 8.19 16.16
C PRO A 301 8.16 8.25 17.51
N LEU A 302 8.42 7.08 18.11
CA LEU A 302 9.13 6.98 19.39
C LEU A 302 10.57 6.52 19.15
N PRO A 303 11.58 7.38 19.38
CA PRO A 303 12.98 6.93 19.42
C PRO A 303 13.26 6.12 20.68
N PHE A 304 14.07 5.07 20.56
CA PHE A 304 14.53 4.24 21.67
C PHE A 304 15.85 3.55 21.34
N SER A 305 16.53 3.03 22.36
CA SER A 305 17.76 2.25 22.17
C SER A 305 17.53 0.81 22.58
N LEU A 306 17.99 -0.11 21.73
CA LEU A 306 18.19 -1.52 22.10
C LEU A 306 19.64 -1.71 22.53
N LEU A 307 19.81 -2.32 23.70
CA LEU A 307 21.09 -2.82 24.21
C LEU A 307 20.93 -4.34 24.29
N LEU A 308 21.56 -5.03 23.33
CA LEU A 308 21.54 -6.49 23.17
C LEU A 308 22.92 -7.07 23.44
#